data_AF-A0A3D1JK68-F1
#
_entry.id   AF-A0A3D1JK68-F1
#
_cell.length_a   1.000
_cell.length_b   1.000
_cell.length_c   1.000
_cell.angle_alpha   90.00
_cell.angle_beta   90.00
_cell.angle_gamma   90.00
#
_symmetry.space_group_name_H-M   'P 1'
#
loop_
_entity.id
_entity.type
_entity.pdbx_description
1 polymer ?
#
loop_
_entity_poly.entity_id
_entity_poly.type
_entity_poly.pdbx_seq_one_letter_code
_entity_poly.pdbx_strand_id
1 'polypeptide(L)' 'MIDPKKTGACISQLRRQRDWTQSELAERLHVTPQAVSRWETGESSRILPPWLKLRGFFA' A
#
# COMPACT_ATOMS: atom_id res chain seq x y z
N MET A 1 -1.43 18.28 1.24
CA MET A 1 -2.21 17.24 1.94
C MET A 1 -2.15 15.97 1.11
N ILE A 2 -1.67 14.86 1.67
CA ILE A 2 -1.66 13.57 0.96
C ILE A 2 -3.09 13.03 1.00
N ASP A 3 -3.70 12.83 -0.17
CA ASP A 3 -5.03 12.26 -0.26
C ASP A 3 -4.93 10.73 -0.08
N PRO A 4 -5.53 10.16 0.99
CA PRO A 4 -5.43 8.73 1.28
C PRO A 4 -6.05 7.87 0.18
N LYS A 5 -7.08 8.35 -0.53
CA LYS A 5 -7.68 7.63 -1.65
C LYS A 5 -6.75 7.57 -2.85
N LYS A 6 -6.08 8.69 -3.18
CA LYS A 6 -5.07 8.71 -4.26
C LYS A 6 -3.88 7.82 -3.94
N THR A 7 -3.49 7.76 -2.66
CA THR A 7 -2.40 6.90 -2.18
C THR A 7 -2.77 5.42 -2.31
N GLY A 8 -3.97 5.04 -1.88
CA GLY A 8 -4.48 3.67 -2.03
C GLY A 8 -4.55 3.20 -3.47
N ALA A 9 -5.06 4.06 -4.36
CA ALA A 9 -5.10 3.77 -5.79
C ALA A 9 -3.70 3.55 -6.38
N CYS A 10 -2.72 4.39 -6.01
CA CYS A 10 -1.33 4.25 -6.45
C CYS A 10 -0.71 2.92 -5.99
N ILE A 11 -0.90 2.54 -4.73
CA ILE A 11 -0.41 1.27 -4.18
C ILE A 11 -1.02 0.09 -4.95
N SER A 12 -2.33 0.11 -5.17
CA SER A 12 -3.02 -0.96 -5.90
C SER A 12 -2.51 -1.08 -7.35
N GLN A 13 -2.30 0.06 -8.02
CA GLN A 13 -1.77 0.10 -9.37
C GLN A 13 -0.34 -0.47 -9.43
N LEU A 14 0.56 -0.01 -8.56
CA LEU A 14 1.95 -0.47 -8.53
C LEU A 14 2.08 -1.95 -8.17
N ARG A 15 1.21 -2.44 -7.29
CA ARG A 15 1.10 -3.86 -6.95
C ARG A 15 0.69 -4.68 -8.18
N ARG A 16 -0.35 -4.25 -8.90
CA ARG A 16 -0.83 -4.92 -10.12
C ARG A 16 0.18 -4.87 -11.27
N GLN A 17 0.93 -3.77 -11.40
CA GLN A 17 2.02 -3.67 -12.39
C GLN A 17 3.15 -4.68 -12.17
N ARG A 18 3.27 -5.23 -10.96
CA ARG A 18 4.27 -6.24 -10.60
C ARG A 18 3.64 -7.63 -10.39
N ASP A 19 2.38 -7.82 -10.79
CA ASP A 19 1.61 -9.06 -10.62
C ASP A 19 1.56 -9.60 -9.18
N TRP A 20 1.63 -8.70 -8.20
CA TRP A 20 1.58 -9.09 -6.79
C TRP A 20 0.15 -9.16 -6.27
N THR A 21 -0.10 -10.09 -5.36
CA THR A 21 -1.28 -10.13 -4.50
C THR A 21 -1.12 -9.20 -3.30
N GLN A 22 -2.23 -8.87 -2.61
CA GLN A 22 -2.17 -8.07 -1.39
C GLN A 22 -1.34 -8.76 -0.29
N SER A 23 -1.40 -10.08 -0.21
CA SER A 23 -0.61 -10.88 0.75
C SER A 23 0.89 -10.81 0.46
N GLU A 24 1.27 -10.93 -0.81
CA GLU A 24 2.67 -10.82 -1.21
C GLU A 24 3.24 -9.42 -0.94
N LEU A 25 2.48 -8.37 -1.23
CA LEU A 25 2.89 -7.01 -0.87
C LEU A 25 3.00 -6.84 0.65
N ALA A 26 2.11 -7.48 1.41
CA ALA A 26 2.12 -7.43 2.86
C ALA A 26 3.35 -8.12 3.45
N GLU A 27 3.70 -9.31 2.96
CA GLU A 27 4.91 -10.04 3.35
C GLU A 27 6.16 -9.20 3.09
N ARG A 28 6.26 -8.63 1.88
CA ARG A 28 7.38 -7.78 1.45
C ARG A 28 7.55 -6.51 2.28
N LEU A 29 6.44 -5.92 2.75
CA LEU A 29 6.45 -4.73 3.60
C LEU A 29 6.48 -5.05 5.10
N HIS A 30 6.48 -6.34 5.46
CA HIS A 30 6.35 -6.86 6.81
C HIS A 30 5.14 -6.26 7.54
N VAL A 31 3.97 -6.33 6.91
CA VAL A 31 2.68 -5.90 7.44
C VAL A 31 1.63 -6.99 7.23
N THR A 32 0.42 -6.77 7.75
CA THR A 32 -0.68 -7.71 7.51
C THR A 32 -1.36 -7.44 6.17
N PRO A 33 -1.91 -8.47 5.48
CA PRO A 33 -2.70 -8.27 4.26
C PRO A 33 -3.90 -7.33 4.47
N GLN A 34 -4.47 -7.32 5.68
CA GLN A 34 -5.55 -6.40 6.05
C GLN A 34 -5.09 -4.94 6.07
N ALA A 35 -3.84 -4.65 6.43
CA ALA A 35 -3.27 -3.31 6.34
C ALA A 35 -3.21 -2.86 4.87
N VAL A 36 -2.72 -3.73 3.98
CA VAL A 36 -2.66 -3.45 2.53
C VAL A 36 -4.05 -3.19 1.96
N SER A 37 -5.04 -4.01 2.31
CA SER A 37 -6.43 -3.81 1.89
C SER A 37 -6.97 -2.44 2.33
N ARG A 38 -6.77 -2.06 3.60
CA ARG A 38 -7.20 -0.75 4.13
C ARG A 38 -6.47 0.44 3.49
N TRP A 39 -5.22 0.25 3.06
CA TRP A 39 -4.49 1.26 2.31
C TRP A 39 -5.10 1.44 0.93
N GLU A 40 -5.36 0.34 0.22
CA GLU A 40 -5.95 0.36 -1.13
C GLU A 40 -7.38 0.94 -1.14
N THR A 41 -8.18 0.71 -0.11
CA THR A 41 -9.55 1.26 -0.01
C THR A 41 -9.62 2.71 0.49
N GLY A 42 -8.51 3.25 1.01
CA GLY A 42 -8.45 4.61 1.56
C GLY A 42 -9.11 4.76 2.93
N GLU A 43 -9.47 3.66 3.61
CA GLU A 43 -10.07 3.68 4.95
C GLU A 43 -9.06 3.92 6.07
N SER A 44 -7.76 3.72 5.82
CA SER A 44 -6.73 3.98 6.83
C SER A 44 -6.26 5.43 6.82
N SER A 45 -7.07 6.33 7.38
CA SER A 45 -6.62 7.68 7.76
C SER A 45 -5.60 7.68 8.92
N ARG A 46 -5.49 6.56 9.67
CA ARG A 46 -4.67 6.47 10.90
C ARG A 46 -3.42 5.57 10.80
N ILE A 47 -3.35 4.72 9.78
CA ILE A 47 -2.26 3.74 9.58
C ILE A 47 -1.79 3.81 8.14
N LEU A 48 -1.60 5.00 7.58
CA LEU A 48 -0.97 5.09 6.25
C LEU A 48 0.39 4.36 6.29
N PRO A 49 0.78 3.68 5.20
CA PRO A 49 2.09 3.06 5.12
C PRO A 49 3.15 4.15 5.39
N PRO A 50 4.16 3.88 6.24
CA PRO A 50 5.29 4.79 6.38
C PRO A 50 5.84 5.01 4.98
N TRP A 51 5.70 6.21 4.44
CA TRP A 51 6.10 6.60 3.08
C TRP A 51 7.54 6.17 2.76
N LEU A 52 8.38 6.02 3.78
CA LEU A 52 9.73 5.45 3.69
C LEU A 52 9.75 3.99 3.19
N LYS A 53 8.83 3.14 3.65
CA LYS A 53 8.74 1.74 3.21
C LYS A 53 8.30 1.63 1.75
N LEU A 54 7.38 2.49 1.30
CA LEU A 54 6.92 2.47 -0.10
C LEU A 54 7.94 3.10 -1.07
N ARG A 55 8.61 4.21 -0.68
CA ARG A 55 9.61 4.85 -1.54
C ARG A 55 10.79 3.93 -1.83
N GLY A 56 11.25 3.12 -0.88
CA GLY A 56 12.31 2.14 -1.14
C GLY A 56 11.85 0.92 -1.93
N PHE A 57 10.55 0.65 -1.97
CA PHE A 57 10.00 -0.56 -2.58
C PHE A 57 9.48 -0.34 -4.01
N PHE A 58 9.09 0.90 -4.32
CA PHE A 58 8.50 1.29 -5.59
C PHE A 58 9.33 2.30 -6.40
N ALA A 59 10.50 2.74 -5.88
CA ALA A 59 11.50 3.49 -6.66
C ALA A 59 12.27 2.59 -7.63
#